data_AF-A0AAV0XYY2-F1
#
_entry.id   AF-A0AAV0XYY2-F1
#
_cell.length_a   1.000
_cell.length_b   1.000
_cell.length_c   1.000
_cell.angle_alpha   90.00
_cell.angle_beta   90.00
_cell.angle_gamma   90.00
#
_symmetry.space_group_name_H-M   'P 1'
#
loop_
_entity.id
_entity.type
_entity.pdbx_description
1 polymer ?
#
loop_
_entity_poly.entity_id
_entity_poly.type
_entity_poly.pdbx_seq_one_letter_code
_entity_poly.pdbx_strand_id
1 'polypeptide(L)'
;MPKRKCIFTDALKEEYTFLKLCERVGNDGKIECISCGAIFSIDHGGKSDIKQHIGTKRHKLAEESSKIKKFNAFFGNKRFVAADKLVYKNEGTWAYHVCKHNQSFSSMDCTSGLLRKMYDSKFTCGATKTQAIIVNVLFPYAINLIKNQLDAASFVTVMIDSSNHKDLKIIPVLVRYFLPETGIKTVIIEFADLPGETAVQLTNYVCELLKTWKIEKKIIALSADNTNTNFGGVLRRGKNNLFTHLNGNVENYIIGIGCSAHILKNAIQI
;
A
#
# COMPACT_ATOMS: atom_id res chain seq x y z
N MET A 1 -36.07 -0.16 66.02
CA MET A 1 -36.28 0.95 65.06
C MET A 1 -35.50 0.64 63.78
N PRO A 2 -36.12 0.61 62.60
CA PRO A 2 -35.37 0.45 61.36
C PRO A 2 -34.47 1.69 61.14
N LYS A 3 -33.17 1.47 60.91
CA LYS A 3 -32.22 2.54 60.59
C LYS A 3 -32.67 3.22 59.29
N ARG A 4 -32.73 4.56 59.27
CA ARG A 4 -33.04 5.34 58.07
C ARG A 4 -32.03 4.98 56.97
N LYS A 5 -32.55 4.68 55.78
CA LYS A 5 -31.72 4.44 54.60
C LYS A 5 -31.12 5.75 54.12
N CYS A 6 -29.84 5.74 53.74
CA CYS A 6 -29.20 6.87 53.06
C CYS A 6 -29.64 6.91 51.60
N ILE A 7 -29.85 8.12 51.07
CA ILE A 7 -30.28 8.36 49.69
C ILE A 7 -29.18 9.16 48.99
N PHE A 8 -29.01 8.93 47.69
CA PHE A 8 -28.09 9.70 46.86
C PHE A 8 -28.67 11.10 46.61
N THR A 9 -28.16 12.10 47.33
CA THR A 9 -28.61 13.49 47.26
C THR A 9 -27.80 14.30 46.24
N ASP A 10 -28.32 15.47 45.83
CA ASP A 10 -27.61 16.37 44.92
C ASP A 10 -26.24 16.82 45.48
N ALA A 11 -26.13 17.01 46.80
CA ALA A 11 -24.84 17.30 47.44
C ALA A 11 -23.80 16.18 47.25
N LEU A 12 -24.22 14.91 47.28
CA LEU A 12 -23.33 13.78 46.98
C LEU A 12 -22.99 13.68 45.50
N LYS A 13 -23.91 14.10 44.62
CA LYS A 13 -23.68 14.16 43.18
C LYS A 13 -22.67 15.25 42.79
N GLU A 14 -22.70 16.39 43.48
CA GLU A 14 -21.71 17.46 43.33
C GLU A 14 -20.33 17.05 43.87
N GLU A 15 -20.29 16.36 45.03
CA GLU A 15 -19.04 15.88 45.64
C GLU A 15 -18.41 14.71 44.85
N TYR A 16 -19.24 13.81 44.31
CA TYR A 16 -18.81 12.61 43.57
C TYR A 16 -19.38 12.61 42.15
N THR A 17 -18.85 13.50 41.30
CA THR A 17 -19.30 13.73 39.92
C THR A 17 -19.23 12.51 38.99
N PHE A 18 -18.49 11.47 39.38
CA PHE A 18 -18.39 10.20 38.64
C PHE A 18 -19.48 9.18 39.01
N LEU A 19 -20.41 9.53 39.90
CA LEU A 19 -21.53 8.68 40.32
C LEU A 19 -22.85 9.22 39.76
N LYS A 20 -23.72 8.31 39.32
CA LYS A 20 -25.10 8.63 38.91
C LYS A 20 -26.08 7.60 39.45
N LEU A 21 -27.35 7.93 39.50
CA LEU A 21 -28.39 6.94 39.77
C LEU A 21 -28.42 5.91 38.64
N CYS A 22 -28.57 4.63 39.00
CA CYS A 22 -28.62 3.54 38.04
C CYS A 22 -29.99 3.53 37.35
N GLU A 23 -30.00 3.65 36.03
CA GLU A 23 -31.22 3.59 35.20
C GLU A 23 -31.52 2.17 34.69
N ARG A 24 -30.73 1.16 35.10
CA ARG A 24 -30.90 -0.22 34.64
C ARG A 24 -32.01 -0.93 35.40
N VAL A 25 -32.90 -1.58 34.66
CA VAL A 25 -34.06 -2.35 35.18
C VAL A 25 -33.64 -3.28 36.32
N GLY A 26 -34.34 -3.20 37.45
CA GLY A 26 -34.10 -4.04 38.64
C GLY A 26 -33.03 -3.53 39.60
N ASN A 27 -32.51 -2.31 39.42
CA ASN A 27 -31.53 -1.67 40.32
C ASN A 27 -32.03 -0.33 40.88
N ASP A 28 -33.33 -0.24 41.16
CA ASP A 28 -33.98 0.96 41.68
C ASP A 28 -33.32 1.41 42.99
N GLY A 29 -32.91 2.68 43.04
CA GLY A 29 -32.25 3.29 44.20
C GLY A 29 -30.75 2.98 44.36
N LYS A 30 -30.15 2.18 43.47
CA LYS A 30 -28.68 1.97 43.45
C LYS A 30 -27.97 3.05 42.62
N ILE A 31 -26.68 3.20 42.89
CA ILE A 31 -25.82 4.12 42.14
C ILE A 31 -24.89 3.35 41.21
N GLU A 32 -24.60 3.94 40.06
CA GLU A 32 -23.66 3.47 39.05
C GLU A 32 -22.45 4.40 39.00
N CYS A 33 -21.26 3.82 39.08
CA CYS A 33 -20.00 4.52 38.89
C CYS A 33 -19.65 4.57 37.40
N ILE A 34 -19.55 5.78 36.84
CA ILE A 34 -19.22 6.02 35.43
C ILE A 34 -17.76 5.62 35.15
N SER A 35 -16.86 5.83 36.11
CA SER A 35 -15.43 5.53 35.95
C SER A 35 -15.14 4.05 35.75
N CYS A 36 -15.84 3.16 36.45
CA CYS A 36 -15.55 1.71 36.41
C CYS A 36 -16.77 0.82 36.08
N GLY A 37 -17.95 1.42 35.84
CA GLY A 37 -19.20 0.74 35.50
C GLY A 37 -19.79 -0.15 36.60
N ALA A 38 -19.42 0.06 37.86
CA ALA A 38 -19.92 -0.76 38.97
C ALA A 38 -21.24 -0.20 39.51
N ILE A 39 -22.17 -1.08 39.88
CA ILE A 39 -23.48 -0.72 40.46
C ILE A 39 -23.49 -1.19 41.91
N PHE A 40 -23.81 -0.30 42.85
CA PHE A 40 -23.84 -0.61 44.28
C PHE A 40 -24.87 0.24 45.04
N SER A 41 -25.29 -0.21 46.22
CA SER A 41 -26.21 0.53 47.10
C SER A 41 -25.42 1.30 48.16
N ILE A 42 -25.94 2.44 48.58
CA ILE A 42 -25.41 3.25 49.68
C ILE A 42 -26.39 3.33 50.86
N ASP A 43 -27.46 2.52 50.85
CA ASP A 43 -28.59 2.61 51.80
C ASP A 43 -28.13 2.50 53.25
N HIS A 44 -27.03 1.79 53.52
CA HIS A 44 -26.60 1.44 54.87
C HIS A 44 -25.43 2.28 55.39
N GLY A 45 -24.42 2.53 54.57
CA GLY A 45 -23.20 3.23 54.96
C GLY A 45 -23.03 4.59 54.29
N GLY A 46 -23.90 4.98 53.35
CA GLY A 46 -23.88 6.30 52.71
C GLY A 46 -22.51 6.62 52.10
N LYS A 47 -21.87 7.70 52.59
CA LYS A 47 -20.51 8.10 52.19
C LYS A 47 -19.45 7.02 52.44
N SER A 48 -19.62 6.18 53.46
CA SER A 48 -18.67 5.10 53.76
C SER A 48 -18.64 4.06 52.64
N ASP A 49 -19.80 3.72 52.08
CA ASP A 49 -19.92 2.75 50.99
C ASP A 49 -19.26 3.29 49.71
N ILE A 50 -19.36 4.61 49.47
CA ILE A 50 -18.67 5.29 48.37
C ILE A 50 -17.14 5.21 48.56
N LYS A 51 -16.64 5.48 49.77
CA LYS A 51 -15.20 5.37 50.07
C LYS A 51 -14.69 3.94 49.90
N GLN A 52 -15.47 2.94 50.33
CA GLN A 52 -15.14 1.54 50.13
C GLN A 52 -15.10 1.19 48.65
N HIS A 53 -16.06 1.68 47.85
CA HIS A 53 -16.07 1.52 46.40
C HIS A 53 -14.81 2.06 45.74
N ILE A 54 -14.39 3.28 46.07
CA ILE A 54 -13.14 3.90 45.55
C ILE A 54 -11.92 3.03 45.89
N GLY A 55 -11.93 2.39 47.05
CA GLY A 55 -10.90 1.45 47.48
C GLY A 55 -10.84 0.13 46.71
N THR A 56 -11.87 -0.22 45.94
CA THR A 56 -11.94 -1.51 45.24
C THR A 56 -10.91 -1.62 44.11
N LYS A 57 -10.40 -2.83 43.90
CA LYS A 57 -9.46 -3.13 42.79
C LYS A 57 -10.02 -2.72 41.43
N ARG A 58 -11.34 -2.89 41.23
CA ARG A 58 -12.02 -2.50 40.00
C ARG A 58 -11.97 -0.99 39.75
N HIS A 59 -12.22 -0.18 40.78
CA HIS A 59 -12.16 1.28 40.65
C HIS A 59 -10.72 1.75 40.40
N LYS A 60 -9.75 1.25 41.17
CA LYS A 60 -8.33 1.59 41.01
C LYS A 60 -7.78 1.27 39.62
N LEU A 61 -8.09 0.09 39.08
CA LEU A 61 -7.67 -0.29 37.72
C LEU A 61 -8.30 0.59 36.63
N ALA A 62 -9.55 1.00 36.81
CA ALA A 62 -10.22 1.88 35.87
C ALA A 62 -9.66 3.32 35.94
N GLU A 63 -9.31 3.80 37.14
CA GLU A 63 -8.66 5.08 37.34
C GLU A 63 -7.22 5.09 36.80
N GLU A 64 -6.48 3.99 36.93
CA GLU A 64 -5.16 3.83 36.31
C GLU A 64 -5.26 3.81 34.78
N SER A 65 -6.27 3.13 34.23
CA SER A 65 -6.49 3.05 32.79
C SER A 65 -6.90 4.41 32.18
N SER A 66 -7.62 5.25 32.92
CA SER A 66 -7.99 6.60 32.44
C SER A 66 -6.83 7.59 32.41
N LYS A 67 -5.73 7.30 33.14
CA LYS A 67 -4.45 8.04 33.07
C LYS A 67 -3.63 7.69 31.83
N ILE A 68 -3.94 6.58 31.15
CA ILE A 68 -3.27 6.20 29.89
C ILE A 68 -3.77 7.14 28.78
N LYS A 69 -2.82 7.66 27.97
CA LYS A 69 -3.11 8.59 26.88
C LYS A 69 -4.26 8.04 26.01
N LYS A 70 -5.32 8.84 25.85
CA LYS A 70 -6.47 8.50 24.98
C LYS A 70 -5.95 8.06 23.61
N PHE A 71 -6.54 7.02 23.03
CA PHE A 71 -6.18 6.48 21.70
C PHE A 71 -6.01 7.57 20.63
N ASN A 72 -6.87 8.60 20.66
CA ASN A 72 -6.80 9.74 19.74
C ASN A 72 -5.52 10.59 19.86
N ALA A 73 -4.81 10.55 20.99
CA ALA A 73 -3.52 11.21 21.14
C ALA A 73 -2.39 10.50 20.38
N PHE A 74 -2.57 9.23 20.00
CA PHE A 74 -1.63 8.49 19.13
C PHE A 74 -1.81 8.85 17.66
N PHE A 75 -3.02 9.25 17.26
CA PHE A 75 -3.29 9.81 15.94
C PHE A 75 -3.01 11.30 16.00
N GLY A 76 -1.74 11.68 15.94
CA GLY A 76 -1.38 13.08 15.74
C GLY A 76 -2.18 13.65 14.56
N ASN A 77 -2.74 14.85 14.71
CA ASN A 77 -3.23 15.63 13.58
C ASN A 77 -2.03 15.91 12.67
N LYS A 78 -1.73 15.00 11.74
CA LYS A 78 -0.60 15.11 10.80
C LYS A 78 -0.92 16.15 9.73
N ARG A 79 -1.10 17.41 10.14
CA ARG A 79 -0.91 18.53 9.23
C ARG A 79 0.59 18.63 8.99
N PHE A 80 0.99 18.75 7.73
CA PHE A 80 2.37 19.00 7.37
C PHE A 80 2.85 20.26 8.10
N VAL A 81 3.81 20.10 9.02
CA VAL A 81 4.47 21.22 9.69
C VAL A 81 5.74 21.53 8.92
N ALA A 82 5.91 22.77 8.47
CA ALA A 82 7.06 23.17 7.67
C ALA A 82 8.41 22.87 8.35
N ALA A 83 8.44 22.85 9.69
CA ALA A 83 9.60 22.50 10.50
C ALA A 83 10.08 21.05 10.27
N ASP A 84 9.20 20.11 9.91
CA ASP A 84 9.54 18.70 9.69
C ASP A 84 9.81 18.36 8.22
N LYS A 85 9.78 19.37 7.33
CA LYS A 85 10.00 19.20 5.89
C LYS A 85 11.32 18.49 5.57
N LEU A 86 12.39 18.81 6.31
CA LEU A 86 13.70 18.20 6.11
C LEU A 86 13.71 16.71 6.50
N VAL A 87 13.06 16.35 7.61
CA VAL A 87 12.94 14.96 8.07
C VAL A 87 12.23 14.14 6.99
N TYR A 88 11.06 14.59 6.53
CA TYR A 88 10.31 13.86 5.50
C TYR A 88 11.07 13.76 4.18
N LYS A 89 11.80 14.80 3.77
CA LYS A 89 12.68 14.76 2.59
C LYS A 89 13.75 13.69 2.75
N ASN A 90 14.40 13.62 3.92
CA ASN A 90 15.45 12.64 4.20
C ASN A 90 14.88 11.22 4.18
N GLU A 91 13.73 10.98 4.81
CA GLU A 91 13.07 9.67 4.84
C GLU A 91 12.66 9.23 3.42
N GLY A 92 12.08 10.13 2.63
CA GLY A 92 11.76 9.85 1.22
C GLY A 92 12.99 9.56 0.37
N THR A 93 14.09 10.28 0.60
CA THR A 93 15.37 10.08 -0.11
C THR A 93 15.96 8.72 0.21
N TRP A 94 15.96 8.32 1.49
CA TRP A 94 16.42 7.00 1.90
C TRP A 94 15.53 5.89 1.36
N ALA A 95 14.21 6.07 1.38
CA ALA A 95 13.29 5.10 0.79
C ALA A 95 13.53 4.92 -0.72
N TYR A 96 13.79 6.01 -1.44
CA TYR A 96 14.19 5.94 -2.84
C TYR A 96 15.53 5.23 -3.04
N HIS A 97 16.53 5.50 -2.21
CA HIS A 97 17.83 4.81 -2.25
C HIS A 97 17.67 3.29 -2.07
N VAL A 98 16.91 2.87 -1.06
CA VAL A 98 16.62 1.44 -0.79
C VAL A 98 16.01 0.77 -2.02
N CYS A 99 14.99 1.39 -2.62
CA CYS A 99 14.34 0.88 -3.82
C CYS A 99 15.30 0.81 -5.02
N LYS A 100 16.03 1.91 -5.28
CA LYS A 100 16.96 2.04 -6.41
C LYS A 100 18.08 0.99 -6.37
N HIS A 101 18.58 0.66 -5.19
CA HIS A 101 19.66 -0.30 -4.99
C HIS A 101 19.17 -1.71 -4.65
N ASN A 102 17.85 -1.96 -4.76
CA ASN A 102 17.23 -3.25 -4.47
C ASN A 102 17.60 -3.81 -3.08
N GLN A 103 17.64 -2.93 -2.08
CA GLN A 103 17.95 -3.30 -0.71
C GLN A 103 16.69 -3.81 0.00
N SER A 104 16.86 -4.76 0.92
CA SER A 104 15.77 -5.27 1.75
C SER A 104 15.20 -4.17 2.64
N PHE A 105 13.87 -4.08 2.78
CA PHE A 105 13.23 -3.16 3.72
C PHE A 105 13.68 -3.40 5.16
N SER A 106 13.96 -4.65 5.54
CA SER A 106 14.45 -4.99 6.89
C SER A 106 15.79 -4.34 7.21
N SER A 107 16.61 -3.99 6.20
CA SER A 107 17.87 -3.27 6.41
C SER A 107 17.65 -1.87 7.00
N MET A 108 16.45 -1.30 6.82
CA MET A 108 16.12 0.03 7.32
C MET A 108 15.88 0.09 8.82
N ASP A 109 15.61 -1.04 9.50
CA ASP A 109 15.45 -1.00 10.96
C ASP A 109 16.76 -0.67 11.67
N CYS A 110 17.86 -1.30 11.25
CA CYS A 110 19.20 -0.97 11.73
C CYS A 110 19.67 0.40 11.19
N THR A 111 19.51 0.64 9.89
CA THR A 111 19.95 1.88 9.23
C THR A 111 19.28 3.12 9.83
N SER A 112 17.97 3.07 10.09
CA SER A 112 17.21 4.14 10.75
C SER A 112 17.76 4.45 12.14
N GLY A 113 18.14 3.43 12.91
CA GLY A 113 18.78 3.60 14.22
C GLY A 113 20.13 4.29 14.13
N LEU A 114 20.94 3.95 13.14
CA LEU A 114 22.24 4.59 12.88
C LEU A 114 22.06 6.05 12.42
N LEU A 115 21.17 6.30 11.47
CA LEU A 115 20.89 7.65 10.96
C LEU A 115 20.39 8.57 12.07
N ARG A 116 19.57 8.03 12.98
CA ARG A 116 19.07 8.76 14.14
C ARG A 116 20.17 9.20 15.11
N LYS A 117 21.22 8.38 15.25
CA LYS A 117 22.35 8.68 16.15
C LYS A 117 23.40 9.59 15.50
N MET A 118 23.66 9.40 14.21
CA MET A 118 24.75 10.09 13.51
C MET A 118 24.34 11.43 12.89
N TYR A 119 23.08 11.58 12.47
CA TYR A 119 22.66 12.73 11.66
C TYR A 119 21.47 13.50 12.23
N ASP A 120 20.34 12.83 12.49
CA ASP A 120 19.11 13.51 12.90
C ASP A 120 18.30 12.67 13.88
N SER A 121 18.25 13.13 15.14
CA SER A 121 17.54 12.44 16.23
C SER A 121 16.04 12.25 15.98
N LYS A 122 15.45 12.99 15.04
CA LYS A 122 14.04 12.87 14.62
C LYS A 122 13.82 11.88 13.48
N PHE A 123 14.87 11.38 12.84
CA PHE A 123 14.75 10.42 11.76
C PHE A 123 14.12 9.11 12.28
N THR A 124 12.97 8.75 11.71
CA THR A 124 12.18 7.59 12.13
C THR A 124 11.62 6.85 10.93
N CYS A 125 12.51 6.27 10.11
CA CYS A 125 12.13 5.51 8.92
C CYS A 125 12.69 4.08 8.91
N GLY A 126 12.09 3.21 9.71
CA GLY A 126 12.36 1.76 9.68
C GLY A 126 11.68 1.06 8.49
N ALA A 127 11.68 -0.27 8.50
CA ALA A 127 11.20 -1.11 7.40
C ALA A 127 9.77 -0.78 6.96
N THR A 128 8.80 -0.76 7.90
CA THR A 128 7.38 -0.52 7.62
C THR A 128 7.12 0.84 6.99
N LYS A 129 7.78 1.90 7.50
CA LYS A 129 7.61 3.26 6.97
C LYS A 129 8.27 3.39 5.61
N THR A 130 9.44 2.78 5.42
CA THR A 130 10.13 2.74 4.14
C THR A 130 9.26 2.08 3.08
N GLN A 131 8.72 0.90 3.37
CA GLN A 131 7.79 0.20 2.49
C GLN A 131 6.57 1.07 2.17
N ALA A 132 5.97 1.70 3.18
CA ALA A 132 4.81 2.56 2.97
C ALA A 132 5.11 3.77 2.07
N ILE A 133 6.29 4.39 2.20
CA ILE A 133 6.72 5.48 1.32
C ILE A 133 6.91 4.96 -0.12
N ILE A 134 7.58 3.83 -0.30
CA ILE A 134 7.83 3.27 -1.63
C ILE A 134 6.51 2.91 -2.31
N VAL A 135 5.67 2.12 -1.64
CA VAL A 135 4.44 1.55 -2.23
C VAL A 135 3.33 2.58 -2.39
N ASN A 136 3.18 3.51 -1.45
CA ASN A 136 2.03 4.44 -1.46
C ASN A 136 2.38 5.84 -1.96
N VAL A 137 3.66 6.17 -2.14
CA VAL A 137 4.08 7.51 -2.61
C VAL A 137 4.92 7.41 -3.88
N LEU A 138 6.07 6.73 -3.83
CA LEU A 138 7.01 6.71 -4.95
C LEU A 138 6.46 5.90 -6.13
N PHE A 139 5.88 4.73 -5.88
CA PHE A 139 5.33 3.87 -6.92
C PHE A 139 4.15 4.52 -7.66
N PRO A 140 3.11 5.06 -6.99
CA PRO A 140 2.02 5.75 -7.67
C PRO A 140 2.49 6.97 -8.46
N TYR A 141 3.48 7.71 -7.92
CA TYR A 141 4.10 8.82 -8.64
C TYR A 141 4.80 8.35 -9.93
N ALA A 142 5.58 7.27 -9.86
CA ALA A 142 6.26 6.70 -11.03
C ALA A 142 5.26 6.21 -12.09
N ILE A 143 4.17 5.53 -11.68
CA ILE A 143 3.11 5.10 -12.59
C ILE A 143 2.44 6.30 -13.27
N ASN A 144 2.12 7.35 -12.52
CA ASN A 144 1.53 8.57 -13.10
C ASN A 144 2.49 9.29 -14.06
N LEU A 145 3.80 9.29 -13.76
CA LEU A 145 4.80 9.83 -14.68
C LEU A 145 4.79 9.08 -16.02
N ILE A 146 4.78 7.74 -15.97
CA ILE A 146 4.73 6.91 -17.19
C ILE A 146 3.42 7.15 -17.95
N LYS A 147 2.28 7.22 -17.26
CA LYS A 147 0.98 7.53 -17.89
C LYS A 147 1.02 8.86 -18.63
N ASN A 148 1.49 9.93 -17.97
CA ASN A 148 1.60 11.25 -18.61
C ASN A 148 2.53 11.22 -19.84
N GLN A 149 3.63 10.46 -19.77
CA GLN A 149 4.57 10.29 -20.89
C GLN A 149 3.93 9.52 -22.06
N LEU A 150 3.20 8.45 -21.76
CA LEU A 150 2.47 7.66 -22.77
C LEU A 150 1.30 8.44 -23.37
N ASP A 151 0.64 9.30 -22.59
CA ASP A 151 -0.41 10.21 -23.06
C ASP A 151 0.16 11.24 -24.06
N ALA A 152 1.35 11.79 -23.76
CA ALA A 152 2.05 12.74 -24.65
C ALA A 152 2.65 12.06 -25.90
N ALA A 153 3.03 10.79 -25.82
CA ALA A 153 3.56 10.06 -26.96
C ALA A 153 2.49 9.86 -28.06
N SER A 154 2.86 10.12 -29.31
CA SER A 154 1.96 9.90 -30.46
C SER A 154 1.86 8.41 -30.80
N PHE A 155 2.99 7.71 -30.78
CA PHE A 155 3.09 6.31 -31.16
C PHE A 155 3.99 5.53 -30.21
N VAL A 156 3.72 4.24 -30.12
CA VAL A 156 4.45 3.32 -29.25
C VAL A 156 4.78 2.01 -29.96
N THR A 157 5.89 1.41 -29.56
CA THR A 157 6.27 0.04 -29.89
C THR A 157 6.11 -0.82 -28.64
N VAL A 158 5.36 -1.91 -28.77
CA VAL A 158 5.24 -2.91 -27.70
C VAL A 158 6.39 -3.90 -27.86
N MET A 159 7.12 -4.17 -26.80
CA MET A 159 8.20 -5.15 -26.79
C MET A 159 7.88 -6.21 -25.76
N ILE A 160 7.92 -7.48 -26.15
CA ILE A 160 7.58 -8.60 -25.30
C ILE A 160 8.74 -9.58 -25.31
N ASP A 161 9.12 -10.01 -24.12
CA ASP A 161 10.04 -11.12 -23.94
C ASP A 161 9.35 -12.20 -23.10
N SER A 162 9.91 -13.40 -23.08
CA SER A 162 9.45 -14.45 -22.19
C SER A 162 10.62 -15.25 -21.64
N SER A 163 10.64 -15.42 -20.33
CA SER A 163 11.63 -16.25 -19.64
C SER A 163 10.91 -17.35 -18.87
N ASN A 164 11.31 -18.59 -19.13
CA ASN A 164 10.83 -19.76 -18.41
C ASN A 164 11.81 -20.07 -17.26
N HIS A 165 11.33 -20.10 -16.02
CA HIS A 165 12.10 -20.56 -14.87
C HIS A 165 11.32 -21.65 -14.12
N LYS A 166 11.66 -22.92 -14.39
CA LYS A 166 10.87 -24.08 -13.96
C LYS A 166 9.43 -23.96 -14.50
N ASP A 167 8.44 -23.98 -13.62
CA ASP A 167 7.02 -23.88 -13.95
C ASP A 167 6.52 -22.43 -14.05
N LEU A 168 7.37 -21.45 -13.67
CA LEU A 168 7.02 -20.03 -13.67
C LEU A 168 7.41 -19.43 -15.03
N LYS A 169 6.43 -18.82 -15.71
CA LYS A 169 6.67 -18.15 -16.99
C LYS A 169 6.50 -16.64 -16.84
N ILE A 170 7.64 -15.97 -16.82
CA ILE A 170 7.72 -14.54 -16.66
C ILE A 170 7.66 -13.87 -18.02
N ILE A 171 6.76 -12.91 -18.16
CA ILE A 171 6.54 -12.14 -19.39
C ILE A 171 6.66 -10.65 -19.08
N PRO A 172 7.83 -10.05 -19.28
CA PRO A 172 7.95 -8.61 -19.26
C PRO A 172 7.29 -8.01 -20.51
N VAL A 173 6.42 -7.02 -20.30
CA VAL A 173 5.91 -6.17 -21.36
C VAL A 173 6.52 -4.79 -21.22
N LEU A 174 7.25 -4.38 -22.25
CA LEU A 174 7.89 -3.09 -22.33
C LEU A 174 7.21 -2.24 -23.40
N VAL A 175 7.26 -0.93 -23.21
CA VAL A 175 6.81 0.04 -24.20
C VAL A 175 7.97 0.98 -24.52
N ARG A 176 8.26 1.10 -25.81
CA ARG A 176 9.19 2.08 -26.34
C ARG A 176 8.43 3.20 -27.03
N TYR A 177 8.78 4.44 -26.74
CA TYR A 177 8.15 5.62 -27.31
C TYR A 177 9.17 6.76 -27.43
N PHE A 178 8.81 7.79 -28.20
CA PHE A 178 9.63 8.99 -28.41
C PHE A 178 8.91 10.20 -27.82
N LEU A 179 9.65 11.03 -27.08
CA LEU A 179 9.22 12.36 -26.65
C LEU A 179 10.22 13.38 -27.20
N PRO A 180 9.77 14.47 -27.85
CA PRO A 180 10.68 15.50 -28.39
C PRO A 180 11.70 16.03 -27.38
N GLU A 181 11.31 16.15 -26.11
CA GLU A 181 12.09 16.78 -25.06
C GLU A 181 13.14 15.83 -24.45
N THR A 182 12.87 14.52 -24.46
CA THR A 182 13.71 13.53 -23.76
C THR A 182 14.22 12.39 -24.63
N GLY A 183 13.86 12.40 -25.92
CA GLY A 183 14.23 11.39 -26.90
C GLY A 183 13.48 10.08 -26.73
N ILE A 184 14.14 8.98 -27.12
CA ILE A 184 13.59 7.63 -27.04
C ILE A 184 13.64 7.15 -25.58
N LYS A 185 12.50 6.62 -25.11
CA LYS A 185 12.37 5.96 -23.81
C LYS A 185 11.89 4.53 -24.00
N THR A 186 12.35 3.65 -23.13
CA THR A 186 11.84 2.27 -23.01
C THR A 186 11.54 2.03 -21.54
N VAL A 187 10.32 1.63 -21.23
CA VAL A 187 9.86 1.39 -19.86
C VAL A 187 9.18 0.03 -19.77
N ILE A 188 9.32 -0.62 -18.62
CA ILE A 188 8.55 -1.83 -18.30
C ILE A 188 7.19 -1.35 -17.79
N ILE A 189 6.11 -1.79 -18.42
CA ILE A 189 4.74 -1.48 -17.99
C ILE A 189 4.12 -2.65 -17.22
N GLU A 190 4.66 -3.86 -17.38
CA GLU A 190 4.16 -5.05 -16.72
C GLU A 190 5.23 -6.15 -16.65
N PHE A 191 5.14 -6.97 -15.61
CA PHE A 191 5.99 -8.13 -15.38
C PHE A 191 5.13 -9.29 -14.88
N ALA A 192 4.53 -10.01 -15.84
CA ALA A 192 3.46 -10.98 -15.56
C ALA A 192 4.00 -12.40 -15.35
N ASP A 193 3.33 -13.17 -14.50
CA ASP A 193 3.42 -14.63 -14.47
C ASP A 193 2.15 -15.21 -15.11
N LEU A 194 2.29 -15.88 -16.27
CA LEU A 194 1.14 -16.45 -16.99
C LEU A 194 1.16 -17.98 -16.94
N PRO A 195 0.05 -18.64 -16.55
CA PRO A 195 -0.01 -20.10 -16.38
C PRO A 195 -0.06 -20.89 -17.71
N GLY A 196 0.01 -20.24 -18.88
CA GLY A 196 -0.12 -20.89 -20.19
C GLY A 196 0.52 -20.11 -21.32
N GLU A 197 0.99 -20.82 -22.35
CA GLU A 197 1.81 -20.27 -23.45
C GLU A 197 1.05 -20.06 -24.77
N THR A 198 -0.27 -20.22 -24.80
CA THR A 198 -0.97 -20.12 -26.09
C THR A 198 -0.90 -18.69 -26.61
N ALA A 199 -0.72 -18.54 -27.93
CA ALA A 199 -0.71 -17.24 -28.58
C ALA A 199 -1.97 -16.43 -28.27
N VAL A 200 -3.12 -17.10 -28.11
CA VAL A 200 -4.41 -16.47 -27.77
C VAL A 200 -4.40 -15.92 -26.34
N GLN A 201 -3.98 -16.70 -25.35
CA GLN A 201 -3.91 -16.23 -23.95
C GLN A 201 -2.97 -15.02 -23.82
N LEU A 202 -1.79 -15.10 -24.44
CA LEU A 202 -0.84 -14.00 -24.44
C LEU A 202 -1.42 -12.76 -25.13
N THR A 203 -2.10 -12.93 -26.26
CA THR A 203 -2.72 -11.81 -26.98
C THR A 203 -3.81 -11.15 -26.14
N ASN A 204 -4.71 -11.93 -25.53
CA ASN A 204 -5.78 -11.38 -24.69
C ASN A 204 -5.21 -10.56 -23.53
N TYR A 205 -4.20 -11.12 -22.85
CA TYR A 205 -3.51 -10.44 -21.76
C TYR A 205 -2.88 -9.12 -22.22
N VAL A 206 -2.14 -9.14 -23.33
CA VAL A 206 -1.51 -7.94 -23.89
C VAL A 206 -2.58 -6.91 -24.29
N CYS A 207 -3.66 -7.31 -24.94
CA CYS A 207 -4.74 -6.40 -25.32
C CYS A 207 -5.42 -5.73 -24.10
N GLU A 208 -5.66 -6.47 -23.01
CA GLU A 208 -6.20 -5.91 -21.77
C GLU A 208 -5.24 -4.94 -21.10
N LEU A 209 -3.94 -5.27 -21.08
CA LEU A 209 -2.90 -4.40 -20.57
C LEU A 209 -2.83 -3.09 -21.36
N LEU A 210 -2.85 -3.16 -22.70
CA LEU A 210 -2.80 -1.99 -23.57
C LEU A 210 -4.00 -1.05 -23.34
N LYS A 211 -5.20 -1.61 -23.11
CA LYS A 211 -6.40 -0.84 -22.73
C LYS A 211 -6.27 -0.20 -21.36
N THR A 212 -5.70 -0.92 -20.38
CA THR A 212 -5.46 -0.41 -19.02
C THR A 212 -4.52 0.80 -19.04
N TRP A 213 -3.52 0.76 -19.92
CA TRP A 213 -2.58 1.86 -20.15
C TRP A 213 -3.06 2.91 -21.16
N LYS A 214 -4.21 2.71 -21.81
CA LYS A 214 -4.81 3.60 -22.82
C LYS A 214 -3.91 3.89 -24.02
N ILE A 215 -3.18 2.87 -24.48
CA ILE A 215 -2.22 2.98 -25.58
C ILE A 215 -2.57 2.11 -26.79
N GLU A 216 -3.70 1.39 -26.76
CA GLU A 216 -4.11 0.45 -27.81
C GLU A 216 -4.22 1.08 -29.21
N LYS A 217 -4.52 2.38 -29.28
CA LYS A 217 -4.63 3.15 -30.53
C LYS A 217 -3.32 3.74 -31.03
N LYS A 218 -2.26 3.67 -30.22
CA LYS A 218 -0.96 4.31 -30.49
C LYS A 218 0.08 3.30 -31.01
N ILE A 219 -0.27 2.03 -31.10
CA ILE A 219 0.69 0.97 -31.41
C ILE A 219 1.01 0.98 -32.90
N ILE A 220 2.30 0.96 -33.22
CA ILE A 220 2.80 0.89 -34.61
C ILE A 220 3.74 -0.28 -34.86
N ALA A 221 4.23 -0.92 -33.80
CA ALA A 221 5.16 -2.05 -33.93
C ALA A 221 5.08 -2.98 -32.72
N LEU A 222 5.39 -4.25 -32.99
CA LEU A 222 5.62 -5.30 -32.00
C LEU A 222 7.06 -5.80 -32.16
N SER A 223 7.80 -5.86 -31.05
CA SER A 223 9.11 -6.51 -31.00
C SER A 223 9.11 -7.71 -30.06
N ALA A 224 9.50 -8.88 -30.56
CA ALA A 224 9.57 -10.12 -29.78
C ALA A 224 10.57 -11.11 -30.41
N ASP A 225 10.85 -12.23 -29.75
CA ASP A 225 11.60 -13.32 -30.37
C ASP A 225 10.82 -13.98 -31.53
N ASN A 226 11.50 -14.65 -32.47
CA ASN A 226 10.86 -15.24 -33.65
C ASN A 226 10.26 -16.63 -33.38
N THR A 227 9.79 -16.90 -32.17
CA THR A 227 9.14 -18.17 -31.82
C THR A 227 7.83 -18.37 -32.60
N ASN A 228 7.34 -19.62 -32.59
CA ASN A 228 6.03 -19.94 -33.18
C ASN A 228 4.91 -19.14 -32.51
N THR A 229 4.94 -18.99 -31.19
CA THR A 229 3.95 -18.24 -30.42
C THR A 229 3.93 -16.75 -30.76
N ASN A 230 5.10 -16.13 -31.02
CA ASN A 230 5.19 -14.69 -31.25
C ASN A 230 4.99 -14.28 -32.71
N PHE A 231 5.69 -14.93 -33.65
CA PHE A 231 5.66 -14.57 -35.08
C PHE A 231 5.34 -15.73 -36.03
N GLY A 232 5.02 -16.93 -35.54
CA GLY A 232 4.79 -18.09 -36.40
C GLY A 232 6.08 -18.68 -36.97
N GLY A 233 7.18 -18.55 -36.21
CA GLY A 233 8.50 -19.07 -36.52
C GLY A 233 9.35 -18.10 -37.35
N VAL A 234 10.61 -18.49 -37.60
CA VAL A 234 11.59 -17.67 -38.33
C VAL A 234 11.09 -17.26 -39.73
N LEU A 235 10.38 -18.16 -40.41
CA LEU A 235 9.82 -17.91 -41.75
C LEU A 235 8.47 -17.15 -41.73
N ARG A 236 7.95 -16.83 -40.54
CA ARG A 236 6.66 -16.14 -40.33
C ARG A 236 5.47 -16.76 -41.07
N ARG A 237 5.44 -18.09 -41.16
CA ARG A 237 4.40 -18.84 -41.91
C ARG A 237 3.18 -19.17 -41.06
N GLY A 238 3.37 -19.43 -39.77
CA GLY A 238 2.25 -19.70 -38.86
C GLY A 238 1.37 -18.46 -38.72
N LYS A 239 0.05 -18.63 -38.64
CA LYS A 239 -0.91 -17.53 -38.40
C LYS A 239 -1.48 -17.50 -36.99
N ASN A 240 -1.35 -18.59 -36.23
CA ASN A 240 -1.78 -18.65 -34.84
C ASN A 240 -0.66 -18.15 -33.93
N ASN A 241 -0.41 -16.84 -33.94
CA ASN A 241 0.66 -16.19 -33.20
C ASN A 241 0.24 -14.81 -32.70
N LEU A 242 0.97 -14.30 -31.70
CA LEU A 242 0.73 -13.01 -31.08
C LEU A 242 0.69 -11.87 -32.10
N PHE A 243 1.64 -11.82 -33.03
CA PHE A 243 1.69 -10.74 -34.03
C PHE A 243 0.41 -10.67 -34.87
N THR A 244 -0.04 -11.82 -35.38
CA THR A 244 -1.22 -11.92 -36.26
C THR A 244 -2.49 -11.55 -35.50
N HIS A 245 -2.65 -12.09 -34.28
CA HIS A 245 -3.80 -11.80 -33.43
C HIS A 245 -3.80 -10.35 -32.98
N LEU A 246 -2.66 -9.81 -32.54
CA LEU A 246 -2.53 -8.43 -32.09
C LEU A 246 -2.84 -7.46 -33.25
N ASN A 247 -2.29 -7.70 -34.44
CA ASN A 247 -2.56 -6.88 -35.63
C ASN A 247 -4.05 -6.87 -36.03
N GLY A 248 -4.80 -7.92 -35.70
CA GLY A 248 -6.25 -7.95 -35.89
C GLY A 248 -7.07 -7.25 -34.80
N ASN A 249 -6.46 -6.88 -33.68
CA ASN A 249 -7.12 -6.27 -32.52
C ASN A 249 -6.77 -4.78 -32.31
N VAL A 250 -5.84 -4.25 -33.08
CA VAL A 250 -5.41 -2.84 -33.00
C VAL A 250 -5.88 -2.06 -34.22
N GLU A 251 -6.03 -0.75 -34.09
CA GLU A 251 -6.52 0.12 -35.17
C GLU A 251 -5.50 0.31 -36.30
N ASN A 252 -4.21 0.34 -35.96
CA ASN A 252 -3.13 0.54 -36.94
C ASN A 252 -2.52 -0.78 -37.37
N TYR A 253 -2.14 -0.90 -38.64
CA TYR A 253 -1.26 -1.99 -39.06
C TYR A 253 0.08 -1.91 -38.31
N ILE A 254 0.48 -3.00 -37.64
CA ILE A 254 1.70 -3.04 -36.85
C ILE A 254 2.85 -3.71 -37.59
N ILE A 255 4.06 -3.16 -37.42
CA ILE A 255 5.29 -3.74 -37.95
C ILE A 255 5.83 -4.77 -36.95
N GLY A 256 6.07 -5.99 -37.43
CA GLY A 256 6.67 -7.07 -36.63
C GLY A 256 8.19 -7.07 -36.71
N ILE A 257 8.87 -6.85 -35.58
CA ILE A 257 10.34 -6.74 -35.48
C ILE A 257 10.88 -7.90 -34.63
N GLY A 258 11.74 -8.74 -35.21
CA GLY A 258 12.39 -9.82 -34.47
C GLY A 258 13.43 -9.31 -33.47
N CYS A 259 13.60 -10.02 -32.35
CA CYS A 259 14.60 -9.70 -31.34
C CYS A 259 16.03 -9.82 -31.90
N SER A 260 16.75 -8.69 -31.97
CA SER A 260 18.11 -8.63 -32.50
C SER A 260 19.10 -9.47 -31.71
N ALA A 261 18.96 -9.53 -30.38
CA ALA A 261 19.82 -10.36 -29.52
C ALA A 261 19.67 -11.85 -29.83
N HIS A 262 18.44 -12.32 -30.03
CA HIS A 262 18.17 -13.70 -30.44
C HIS A 262 18.69 -14.00 -31.85
N ILE A 263 18.51 -13.07 -32.80
CA ILE A 263 19.05 -13.22 -34.16
C ILE A 263 20.58 -13.34 -34.13
N LEU A 264 21.25 -12.45 -33.38
CA LEU A 264 22.70 -12.49 -33.23
C LEU A 264 23.19 -13.77 -32.55
N LYS A 265 22.53 -14.18 -31.45
CA LYS A 265 22.84 -15.43 -30.75
C LYS A 265 22.75 -16.63 -31.69
N ASN A 266 21.66 -16.74 -32.46
CA ASN A 266 21.45 -17.83 -33.40
C ASN A 266 22.45 -17.81 -34.57
N ALA A 267 22.97 -16.64 -34.94
CA ALA A 267 23.99 -16.52 -35.99
C ALA A 267 25.39 -16.94 -35.51
N ILE A 268 25.66 -16.89 -34.19
CA ILE A 268 26.97 -17.23 -33.59
C ILE A 268 26.99 -18.66 -33.04
N GLN A 269 25.83 -19.24 -32.70
CA GLN A 269 25.71 -20.65 -32.32
C GLN A 269 26.00 -21.55 -33.54
N ILE A 270 27.30 -21.81 -33.76
CA ILE A 270 27.83 -22.90 -34.59
C ILE A 270 27.80 -24.18 -33.76
#